data_AF-A0AAD6FAJ0-F1
#
_entry.id   AF-A0AAD6FAJ0-F1
#
_cell.length_a   1.000
_cell.length_b   1.000
_cell.length_c   1.000
_cell.angle_alpha   90.00
_cell.angle_beta   90.00
_cell.angle_gamma   90.00
#
_symmetry.space_group_name_H-M   'P 1'
#
loop_
_entity.id
_entity.type
_entity.pdbx_description
1 polymer ?
#
loop_
_entity_poly.entity_id
_entity_poly.type
_entity_poly.pdbx_seq_one_letter_code
_entity_poly.pdbx_strand_id
1 'polypeptide(L)'
;MIGVYARMRLPAGVVTLLKDHEVCKDGDVLTPEQARILKLFNIEMAEFKVQIKCMWNSETGEFENVAGGEEPMDNGEEDDEDAE
;
A
#
# COMPACT_ATOMS: atom_id res chain seq x y z
N MET A 1 -14.46 -3.33 11.94
CA MET A 1 -14.08 -4.05 13.18
C MET A 1 -13.72 -5.50 12.84
N ILE A 2 -12.43 -5.83 12.73
CA ILE A 2 -11.96 -7.21 12.48
C ILE A 2 -11.29 -7.70 13.77
N GLY A 3 -11.91 -8.69 14.42
CA GLY A 3 -11.46 -9.24 15.70
C GLY A 3 -10.68 -10.54 15.51
N VAL A 4 -9.47 -10.63 16.07
CA VAL A 4 -8.66 -11.86 16.11
C VAL A 4 -7.76 -11.90 17.35
N TYR A 5 -7.64 -13.06 18.01
CA TYR A 5 -7.75 -13.19 19.47
C TYR A 5 -6.47 -13.50 20.28
N ALA A 6 -6.17 -12.72 21.34
CA ALA A 6 -4.97 -12.83 22.19
C ALA A 6 -5.21 -13.53 23.54
N ARG A 7 -5.36 -14.86 23.51
CA ARG A 7 -4.93 -15.86 24.53
C ARG A 7 -5.28 -17.22 23.95
N MET A 8 -4.28 -17.91 23.38
CA MET A 8 -4.45 -19.20 22.72
C MET A 8 -4.18 -20.35 23.68
N ARG A 9 -4.98 -21.41 23.57
CA ARG A 9 -4.72 -22.72 24.17
C ARG A 9 -4.73 -23.78 23.08
N LEU A 10 -4.02 -24.88 23.30
CA LEU A 10 -3.98 -26.05 22.40
C LEU A 10 -4.64 -27.29 23.03
N PRO A 11 -5.96 -27.27 23.34
CA PRO A 11 -6.64 -28.50 23.73
C PRO A 11 -6.62 -29.48 22.54
N ALA A 12 -6.09 -30.70 22.77
CA ALA A 12 -6.05 -31.77 21.77
C ALA A 12 -5.44 -31.37 20.40
N GLY A 13 -4.46 -30.46 20.41
CA GLY A 13 -3.76 -30.02 19.19
C GLY A 13 -4.51 -28.98 18.35
N VAL A 14 -5.68 -28.51 18.80
CA VAL A 14 -6.47 -27.49 18.10
C VAL A 14 -6.21 -26.11 18.69
N VAL A 15 -5.86 -25.14 17.86
CA VAL A 15 -5.70 -23.73 18.27
C VAL A 15 -7.07 -23.18 18.68
N THR A 16 -7.25 -22.94 19.97
CA THR A 16 -8.51 -22.44 20.54
C THR A 16 -8.29 -21.09 21.20
N LEU A 17 -9.20 -20.17 20.93
CA LEU A 17 -9.18 -18.79 21.43
C LEU A 17 -10.06 -18.71 22.67
N LEU A 18 -9.52 -18.14 23.75
CA LEU A 18 -10.21 -18.11 25.05
C LEU A 18 -11.06 -16.86 25.28
N LYS A 19 -10.83 -15.78 24.53
CA LYS A 19 -11.54 -14.51 24.68
C LYS A 19 -11.42 -13.66 23.42
N ASP A 20 -12.40 -12.78 23.23
CA ASP A 20 -12.43 -11.81 22.16
C ASP A 20 -11.37 -10.65 22.27
N HIS A 21 -10.87 -10.14 21.13
CA HIS A 21 -9.78 -9.18 20.94
C HIS A 21 -9.99 -8.50 19.59
N GLU A 22 -9.79 -7.20 19.60
CA GLU A 22 -9.97 -6.33 18.44
C GLU A 22 -8.60 -6.09 17.78
N VAL A 23 -8.44 -6.46 16.51
CA VAL A 23 -7.17 -6.27 15.80
C VAL A 23 -7.05 -4.86 15.27
N CYS A 24 -8.10 -4.30 14.66
CA CYS A 24 -8.08 -2.94 14.15
C CYS A 24 -9.49 -2.34 14.04
N LYS A 25 -9.54 -1.00 14.02
CA LYS A 25 -10.73 -0.19 13.78
C LYS A 25 -10.60 0.58 12.48
N ASP A 26 -11.75 0.87 11.92
CA ASP A 26 -11.86 1.67 10.70
C ASP A 26 -11.34 3.10 11.00
N GLY A 27 -10.41 3.57 10.16
CA GLY A 27 -9.76 4.88 10.32
C GLY A 27 -8.45 4.86 11.11
N ASP A 28 -8.12 3.77 11.81
CA ASP A 28 -6.84 3.65 12.51
C ASP A 28 -5.71 3.23 11.54
N VAL A 29 -4.52 3.80 11.73
CA VAL A 29 -3.31 3.36 11.01
C VAL A 29 -2.90 1.98 11.51
N LEU A 30 -2.85 0.99 10.61
CA LEU A 30 -2.45 -0.37 10.94
C LEU A 30 -0.97 -0.44 11.32
N THR A 31 -0.69 -1.00 12.51
CA THR A 31 0.68 -1.39 12.90
C THR A 31 1.13 -2.63 12.11
N PRO A 32 2.45 -2.86 11.97
CA PRO A 32 2.97 -4.05 11.28
C PRO A 32 2.49 -5.38 11.87
N GLU A 33 2.25 -5.43 13.19
CA GLU A 33 1.74 -6.63 13.86
C GLU A 33 0.27 -6.92 13.50
N GLN A 34 -0.57 -5.87 13.50
CA GLN A 34 -1.97 -5.98 13.08
C GLN A 34 -2.09 -6.40 11.62
N ALA A 35 -1.30 -5.79 10.73
CA ALA A 35 -1.25 -6.15 9.31
C ALA A 35 -0.81 -7.61 9.09
N ARG A 36 0.16 -8.10 9.87
CA ARG A 36 0.61 -9.49 9.80
C ARG A 36 -0.50 -10.47 10.19
N ILE A 37 -1.27 -10.16 11.24
CA ILE A 37 -2.42 -10.96 11.65
C ILE A 37 -3.45 -11.01 10.52
N LEU A 38 -3.85 -9.86 9.98
CA LEU A 38 -4.81 -9.78 8.88
C LEU A 38 -4.38 -10.60 7.66
N LYS A 39 -3.09 -10.55 7.31
CA LYS A 39 -2.50 -11.36 6.24
C LYS A 39 -2.60 -12.86 6.51
N LEU A 40 -2.37 -13.32 7.74
CA LEU A 40 -2.49 -14.74 8.11
C LEU A 40 -3.94 -15.26 7.99
N PHE A 41 -4.92 -14.40 8.24
CA PHE A 41 -6.34 -14.72 8.08
C PHE A 41 -6.88 -14.44 6.68
N ASN A 42 -6.01 -14.02 5.75
CA ASN A 42 -6.35 -13.68 4.37
C ASN A 42 -7.47 -12.62 4.28
N ILE A 43 -7.41 -11.61 5.15
CA ILE A 43 -8.33 -10.47 5.20
C ILE A 43 -7.67 -9.27 4.52
N GLU A 44 -8.24 -8.85 3.40
CA GLU A 44 -7.73 -7.76 2.57
C GLU A 44 -8.30 -6.42 3.05
N MET A 45 -7.44 -5.56 3.61
CA MET A 45 -7.83 -4.24 4.13
C MET A 45 -7.54 -3.08 3.18
N ALA A 46 -6.75 -3.32 2.14
CA ALA A 46 -6.28 -2.28 1.24
C ALA A 46 -6.59 -2.66 -0.21
N GLU A 47 -7.20 -1.73 -0.93
CA GLU A 47 -7.41 -1.85 -2.37
C GLU A 47 -6.20 -1.24 -3.08
N PHE A 48 -5.52 -2.04 -3.89
CA PHE A 48 -4.42 -1.56 -4.73
C PHE A 48 -4.98 -0.95 -6.01
N LYS A 49 -4.65 0.31 -6.30
CA LYS A 49 -5.03 1.02 -7.54
C LYS A 49 -3.80 1.57 -8.23
N VAL A 50 -3.73 1.35 -9.54
CA VAL A 50 -2.75 2.01 -10.41
C VAL A 50 -3.34 3.35 -10.85
N GLN A 51 -2.58 4.42 -10.66
CA GLN A 51 -2.93 5.74 -11.19
C GLN A 51 -1.94 6.08 -12.30
N ILE A 52 -2.45 6.20 -13.54
CA ILE A 52 -1.65 6.63 -14.68
C ILE A 52 -1.44 8.13 -14.57
N LYS A 53 -0.18 8.55 -14.46
CA LYS A 53 0.17 9.97 -14.36
C LYS A 53 0.30 10.65 -15.71
N CYS A 54 0.94 9.98 -16.66
CA CYS A 54 1.17 10.54 -17.99
C CYS A 54 1.39 9.44 -19.02
N MET A 55 1.25 9.81 -20.29
CA MET A 55 1.51 8.97 -21.44
C MET A 55 2.30 9.78 -22.47
N TRP A 56 3.30 9.14 -23.09
CA TRP A 56 3.97 9.66 -24.28
C TRP A 56 3.63 8.76 -25.47
N ASN A 57 3.20 9.36 -26.57
CA ASN A 57 2.98 8.67 -27.83
C ASN A 57 4.16 8.90 -28.78
N SER A 58 4.92 7.86 -29.08
CA SER A 58 6.09 7.94 -29.97
C SER A 58 5.75 8.13 -31.45
N GLU A 59 4.54 7.75 -31.89
CA GLU A 59 4.12 7.87 -33.28
C GLU A 59 3.62 9.29 -33.60
N THR A 60 2.88 9.90 -32.68
CA THR A 60 2.38 11.28 -32.84
C THR A 60 3.34 12.33 -32.25
N GLY A 61 4.25 11.92 -31.36
CA GLY A 61 5.13 12.83 -30.61
C GLY A 61 4.39 13.62 -29.53
N GLU A 62 3.23 13.14 -29.08
CA GLU A 62 2.36 13.86 -28.14
C GLU A 62 2.57 13.37 -26.70
N PHE A 63 2.64 14.33 -25.78
CA PHE A 63 2.63 14.10 -24.34
C PHE A 63 1.24 14.40 -23.78
N GLU A 64 0.69 13.45 -23.02
CA GLU A 64 -0.57 13.61 -22.31
C GLU A 64 -0.35 13.46 -20.80
N ASN A 65 -0.67 14.52 -20.05
CA ASN A 65 -0.73 14.45 -18.60
C ASN A 65 -2.14 14.00 -18.17
N VAL A 66 -2.21 12.79 -17.61
CA VAL A 66 -3.46 12.13 -17.21
C VAL A 66 -3.75 12.35 -15.72
N ALA A 67 -2.72 12.68 -14.93
CA ALA A 67 -2.89 13.11 -13.55
C ALA A 67 -3.40 14.56 -13.56
N GLY A 68 -4.65 14.77 -13.11
CA GLY A 68 -5.23 16.10 -12.91
C GLY A 68 -4.58 16.95 -11.80
N GLY A 69 -3.30 16.76 -11.52
CA GLY A 69 -2.50 17.54 -10.58
C GLY A 69 -1.13 17.84 -11.19
N GLU A 70 -0.88 19.12 -11.43
CA GLU A 70 0.39 19.67 -11.89
C GLU A 70 1.44 19.51 -10.78
N GLU A 71 2.18 18.39 -10.77
CA GLU A 71 3.46 18.34 -10.08
C GLU A 71 4.53 18.83 -11.08
N PRO A 72 5.33 19.86 -10.75
CA PRO A 72 6.32 20.41 -11.66
C PRO A 72 7.36 19.33 -11.98
N MET A 73 7.49 18.99 -13.25
CA MET A 73 8.60 18.20 -13.77
C MET A 73 9.86 19.07 -13.65
N ASP A 74 10.77 18.70 -12.74
CA ASP A 74 12.11 19.26 -12.66
C ASP A 74 12.87 18.90 -13.95
N ASN A 75 12.95 19.86 -14.88
CA ASN A 75 13.76 19.72 -16.09
C ASN A 75 15.21 19.94 -15.67
N GLY A 76 15.85 18.88 -15.18
CA GLY A 76 17.29 18.87 -14.94
C GLY A 76 18.02 19.10 -16.26
N GLU A 77 18.32 20.36 -16.56
CA GLU A 77 19.31 20.74 -17.56
C GLU A 77 20.67 20.27 -17.03
N GLU A 78 21.15 19.15 -17.58
CA GLU A 78 22.55 18.74 -17.44
C GLU A 78 23.38 19.73 -18.26
N ASP A 79 23.96 20.73 -17.58
CA ASP A 79 25.02 21.56 -18.15
C ASP A 79 26.26 20.68 -18.40
N ASP A 80 26.43 20.24 -19.64
CA ASP A 80 27.69 19.73 -20.18
C ASP A 80 28.72 20.88 -20.19
N GLU A 81 29.37 21.15 -19.05
CA GLU A 81 30.61 21.93 -19.02
C GLU A 81 31.79 21.05 -19.47
N ASP A 82 32.00 21.04 -20.79
CA ASP A 82 33.24 20.63 -21.43
C ASP A 82 34.39 21.53 -20.93
N ALA A 83 35.33 20.97 -20.17
CA ALA A 83 36.55 21.65 -19.75
C ALA A 83 37.76 20.75 -20.02
N GLU A 84 38.52 21.15 -21.05
CA GLU A 84 39.87 20.72 -21.45
C GLU A 84 40.86 20.51 -20.29
#